data_AF-A0A0V8JLX5-F1
#
_entry.id   AF-A0A0V8JLX5-F1
#
_cell.length_a   1.000
_cell.length_b   1.000
_cell.length_c   1.000
_cell.angle_alpha   90.00
_cell.angle_beta   90.00
_cell.angle_gamma   90.00
#
_symmetry.space_group_name_H-M   'P 1'
#
loop_
_entity.id
_entity.type
_entity.pdbx_description
1 polymer ?
#
loop_
_entity_poly.entity_id
_entity_poly.type
_entity_poly.pdbx_seq_one_letter_code
_entity_poly.pdbx_strand_id
1 'polypeptide(L)'
;MNGMIQQYYEIDKNLYKNYHKSIRSFLANQQNFRPILDFIIDSKLHLDSISVNDLTYKDSLIYSFMTDAYDLLLKYFPNTQMIYFETEKKERLEELNKKQRTGILRGIELELFYTFKYEGTGEKKGRQYITRPVTFQNDPHMLLITVDPDLLPETQELQNAQFEELMDEFESILSETIETNTSL
;
A
#
# COMPACT_ATOMS: atom_id res chain seq x y z
N MET A 1 -1.17 21.86 -13.72
CA MET A 1 -1.51 20.70 -14.57
C MET A 1 -1.69 19.46 -13.70
N ASN A 2 -2.92 19.09 -13.38
CA ASN A 2 -3.25 17.79 -12.79
C ASN A 2 -3.80 16.91 -13.92
N GLY A 3 -2.91 16.42 -14.77
CA GLY A 3 -3.23 15.26 -15.61
C GLY A 3 -2.92 14.02 -14.78
N MET A 4 -3.91 13.18 -14.49
CA MET A 4 -3.63 11.77 -14.22
C MET A 4 -2.92 11.24 -15.46
N ILE A 5 -1.59 11.20 -15.41
CA ILE A 5 -0.80 10.48 -16.40
C ILE A 5 -1.23 9.01 -16.25
N GLN A 6 -1.72 8.41 -17.32
CA GLN A 6 -2.01 6.99 -17.35
C GLN A 6 -0.67 6.26 -17.20
N GLN A 7 -0.46 5.66 -16.03
CA GLN A 7 0.75 4.95 -15.70
C GLN A 7 0.46 3.45 -15.76
N TYR A 8 1.27 2.72 -16.51
CA TYR A 8 1.16 1.28 -16.64
C TYR A 8 2.20 0.62 -15.75
N TYR A 9 1.76 -0.34 -14.95
CA TYR A 9 2.63 -1.15 -14.10
C TYR A 9 2.70 -2.57 -14.65
N GLU A 10 3.91 -3.07 -14.89
CA GLU A 10 4.14 -4.46 -15.26
C GLU A 10 4.58 -5.22 -14.01
N ILE A 11 3.74 -6.17 -13.57
CA ILE A 11 3.99 -6.99 -12.39
C ILE A 11 4.18 -8.43 -12.85
N ASP A 12 5.24 -9.08 -12.37
CA ASP A 12 5.42 -10.51 -12.61
C ASP A 12 4.23 -11.30 -12.03
N LYS A 13 3.71 -12.22 -12.83
CA LYS A 13 2.50 -12.98 -12.49
C LYS A 13 2.69 -13.86 -11.25
N ASN A 14 3.88 -14.41 -11.04
CA ASN A 14 4.15 -15.25 -9.87
C ASN A 14 4.31 -14.39 -8.63
N LEU A 15 5.02 -13.26 -8.73
CA LEU A 15 5.09 -12.26 -7.65
C LEU A 15 3.69 -11.84 -7.20
N TYR A 16 2.85 -11.42 -8.15
CA TYR A 16 1.46 -11.01 -7.89
C TYR A 16 0.67 -12.10 -7.16
N LYS A 17 0.66 -13.33 -7.70
CA LYS A 17 -0.09 -14.44 -7.11
C LYS A 17 0.42 -14.82 -5.73
N ASN A 18 1.73 -14.84 -5.53
CA ASN A 18 2.32 -15.22 -4.26
C ASN A 18 2.02 -14.19 -3.18
N TYR A 19 2.12 -12.90 -3.52
CA TYR A 19 1.76 -11.80 -2.64
C TYR A 19 0.28 -11.86 -2.23
N HIS A 20 -0.65 -11.88 -3.19
CA HIS A 20 -2.08 -11.93 -2.90
C HIS A 20 -2.48 -13.16 -2.10
N LYS A 21 -1.92 -14.33 -2.45
CA LYS A 21 -2.17 -15.57 -1.70
C LYS A 21 -1.67 -15.46 -0.26
N SER A 22 -0.52 -14.84 -0.02
CA SER A 22 0.06 -14.72 1.32
C SER A 22 -0.75 -13.77 2.20
N ILE A 23 -1.12 -12.59 1.68
CA ILE A 23 -1.97 -11.60 2.38
C ILE A 23 -3.35 -12.19 2.69
N ARG A 24 -4.04 -12.75 1.69
CA ARG A 24 -5.39 -13.32 1.90
C ARG A 24 -5.38 -14.50 2.86
N SER A 25 -4.37 -15.36 2.79
CA SER A 25 -4.23 -16.48 3.74
C SER A 25 -4.05 -15.98 5.16
N PHE A 26 -3.28 -14.90 5.35
CA PHE A 26 -3.05 -14.30 6.65
C PHE A 26 -4.30 -13.61 7.20
N LEU A 27 -5.00 -12.84 6.37
CA LEU A 27 -6.24 -12.16 6.76
C LEU A 27 -7.37 -13.14 7.12
N ALA A 28 -7.47 -14.27 6.41
CA ALA A 28 -8.44 -15.31 6.71
C ALA A 28 -8.16 -16.04 8.03
N ASN A 29 -6.89 -16.16 8.42
CA ASN A 29 -6.48 -16.77 9.69
C ASN A 29 -5.11 -16.23 10.13
N GLN A 30 -5.13 -15.28 11.07
CA GLN A 30 -3.91 -14.61 11.57
C GLN A 30 -2.94 -15.55 12.30
N GLN A 31 -3.40 -16.73 12.76
CA GLN A 31 -2.52 -17.75 13.33
C GLN A 31 -1.71 -18.48 12.25
N ASN A 32 -2.14 -18.42 10.99
CA ASN A 32 -1.42 -18.96 9.85
C ASN A 32 -0.49 -17.90 9.23
N PHE A 33 0.50 -17.44 9.99
CA PHE A 33 1.47 -16.43 9.55
C PHE A 33 2.55 -16.97 8.59
N ARG A 34 2.61 -18.29 8.39
CA ARG A 34 3.68 -18.91 7.60
C ARG A 34 3.72 -18.44 6.13
N PRO A 35 2.60 -18.36 5.39
CA PRO A 35 2.64 -17.92 3.99
C PRO A 35 3.13 -16.47 3.80
N ILE A 36 2.73 -15.56 4.70
CA ILE A 36 3.18 -14.16 4.66
C ILE A 36 4.65 -14.03 5.06
N LEU A 37 5.09 -14.82 6.04
CA LEU A 37 6.49 -14.89 6.44
C LEU A 37 7.38 -15.47 5.32
N ASP A 38 6.97 -16.58 4.69
CA ASP A 38 7.68 -17.20 3.58
C ASP A 38 7.83 -16.20 2.42
N PHE A 39 6.76 -15.46 2.09
CA PHE A 39 6.82 -14.41 1.08
C PHE A 39 7.84 -13.30 1.43
N ILE A 40 7.88 -12.86 2.69
CA ILE A 40 8.84 -11.85 3.15
C ILE A 40 10.27 -12.38 3.04
N ILE A 41 10.51 -13.60 3.50
CA ILE A 41 11.84 -14.24 3.48
C ILE A 41 12.32 -14.44 2.05
N ASP A 42 11.50 -15.01 1.17
CA ASP A 42 11.86 -15.27 -0.23
C ASP A 42 12.15 -13.95 -0.97
N SER A 43 11.32 -12.93 -0.76
CA SER A 43 11.52 -11.59 -1.33
C SER A 43 12.83 -10.97 -0.84
N LYS A 44 13.13 -11.10 0.46
CA LYS A 44 14.38 -10.60 1.03
C LYS A 44 15.59 -11.32 0.45
N LEU A 45 15.58 -12.65 0.40
CA LEU A 45 16.70 -13.44 -0.15
C LEU A 45 16.96 -13.10 -1.62
N HIS A 46 15.89 -12.90 -2.40
CA HIS A 46 16.00 -12.45 -3.77
C HIS A 46 16.68 -11.07 -3.86
N LEU A 47 16.20 -10.08 -3.11
CA LEU A 47 16.76 -8.73 -3.10
C LEU A 47 18.19 -8.69 -2.55
N ASP A 48 18.52 -9.53 -1.58
CA ASP A 48 19.88 -9.65 -1.04
C ASP A 48 20.86 -10.18 -2.09
N SER A 49 20.41 -11.06 -3.00
CA SER A 49 21.25 -11.64 -4.05
C SER A 49 21.65 -10.68 -5.18
N ILE A 50 20.97 -9.53 -5.29
CA ILE A 50 21.20 -8.53 -6.34
C ILE A 50 22.13 -7.44 -5.81
N SER A 51 23.11 -7.02 -6.61
CA SER A 51 23.98 -5.90 -6.23
C SER A 51 23.21 -4.57 -6.26
N VAL A 52 23.60 -3.59 -5.44
CA VAL A 52 22.93 -2.27 -5.39
C VAL A 52 22.85 -1.60 -6.78
N ASN A 53 23.90 -1.75 -7.59
CA ASN A 53 23.99 -1.13 -8.91
C ASN A 53 23.11 -1.81 -9.97
N ASP A 54 22.75 -3.08 -9.75
CA ASP A 54 21.93 -3.86 -10.67
C ASP A 54 20.43 -3.78 -10.36
N LEU A 55 20.05 -3.08 -9.29
CA LEU A 55 18.65 -2.91 -8.90
C LEU A 55 17.84 -2.17 -9.97
N THR A 56 16.69 -2.77 -10.28
CA THR A 56 15.73 -2.28 -11.25
C THR A 56 14.39 -1.92 -10.61
N TYR A 57 13.48 -1.37 -11.41
CA TYR A 57 12.11 -1.13 -10.99
C TYR A 57 11.37 -2.43 -10.58
N LYS A 58 11.67 -3.56 -11.21
CA LYS A 58 11.02 -4.84 -10.84
C LYS A 58 11.37 -5.23 -9.40
N ASP A 59 12.60 -4.95 -8.99
CA ASP A 59 13.07 -5.20 -7.62
C ASP A 59 12.41 -4.24 -6.61
N SER A 60 12.16 -2.98 -7.02
CA SER A 60 11.47 -2.01 -6.17
C SER A 60 9.99 -2.38 -5.93
N LEU A 61 9.34 -3.05 -6.89
CA LEU A 61 8.02 -3.64 -6.69
C LEU A 61 8.04 -4.79 -5.69
N ILE A 62 9.01 -5.71 -5.79
CA ILE A 62 9.19 -6.79 -4.82
C ILE A 62 9.39 -6.19 -3.42
N TYR A 63 10.24 -5.18 -3.30
CA TYR A 63 10.45 -4.46 -2.05
C TYR A 63 9.18 -3.78 -1.51
N SER A 64 8.35 -3.21 -2.39
CA SER A 64 7.07 -2.58 -2.01
C SER A 64 6.12 -3.59 -1.37
N PHE A 65 5.90 -4.72 -2.05
CA PHE A 65 5.01 -5.78 -1.57
C PHE A 65 5.55 -6.48 -0.33
N MET A 66 6.88 -6.67 -0.24
CA MET A 66 7.52 -7.20 0.96
C MET A 66 7.29 -6.29 2.17
N THR A 67 7.44 -4.97 1.97
CA THR A 67 7.16 -3.97 3.02
C THR A 67 5.69 -3.99 3.41
N ASP A 68 4.75 -4.09 2.45
CA ASP A 68 3.31 -4.19 2.77
C ASP A 68 2.97 -5.43 3.58
N ALA A 69 3.52 -6.58 3.19
CA ALA A 69 3.34 -7.83 3.91
C ALA A 69 3.88 -7.74 5.34
N TYR A 70 5.03 -7.07 5.51
CA TYR A 70 5.62 -6.85 6.81
C TYR A 70 4.81 -5.88 7.68
N ASP A 71 4.36 -4.75 7.12
CA ASP A 71 3.53 -3.78 7.85
C ASP A 71 2.21 -4.43 8.30
N LEU A 72 1.62 -5.27 7.46
CA LEU A 72 0.46 -6.07 7.84
C LEU A 72 0.78 -7.03 8.98
N LEU A 73 1.92 -7.72 8.94
CA LEU A 73 2.34 -8.60 10.03
C LEU A 73 2.55 -7.84 11.34
N LEU A 74 3.21 -6.67 11.28
CA LEU A 74 3.44 -5.80 12.43
C LEU A 74 2.15 -5.34 13.11
N LYS A 75 1.10 -5.04 12.33
CA LYS A 75 -0.22 -4.66 12.86
C LYS A 75 -0.75 -5.68 13.87
N TYR A 76 -0.52 -6.97 13.63
CA TYR A 76 -0.99 -8.06 14.50
C TYR A 76 0.09 -8.56 15.48
N PHE A 77 1.37 -8.37 15.14
CA PHE A 77 2.52 -8.81 15.92
C PHE A 77 3.52 -7.65 16.11
N PRO A 78 3.17 -6.63 16.92
CA PRO A 78 3.94 -5.37 17.01
C PRO A 78 5.34 -5.53 17.59
N ASN A 79 5.61 -6.65 18.28
CA ASN A 79 6.93 -6.96 18.83
C ASN A 79 7.87 -7.62 17.80
N THR A 80 7.43 -7.77 16.54
CA THR A 80 8.28 -8.29 15.46
C THR A 80 9.30 -7.24 15.04
N GLN A 81 10.52 -7.67 14.71
CA GLN A 81 11.57 -6.78 14.17
C GLN A 81 11.95 -7.22 12.76
N MET A 82 12.01 -6.25 11.84
CA MET A 82 12.59 -6.45 10.51
C MET A 82 14.10 -6.39 10.63
N ILE A 83 14.78 -7.40 10.10
CA ILE A 83 16.20 -7.28 9.77
C ILE A 83 16.27 -6.57 8.43
N TYR A 84 16.47 -5.24 8.48
CA TYR A 84 16.57 -4.38 7.31
C TYR A 84 17.74 -4.78 6.39
N PHE A 85 17.63 -4.39 5.12
CA PHE A 85 18.72 -4.44 4.15
C PHE A 85 19.91 -3.58 4.60
N GLU A 86 21.06 -3.79 3.95
CA GLU A 86 22.11 -2.77 3.91
C GLU A 86 21.50 -1.40 3.55
N THR A 87 21.85 -0.36 4.31
CA THR A 87 21.21 0.97 4.24
C THR A 87 21.16 1.52 2.81
N GLU A 88 22.26 1.38 2.06
CA GLU A 88 22.36 1.85 0.67
C GLU A 88 21.36 1.15 -0.26
N LYS A 89 21.18 -0.17 -0.09
CA LYS A 89 20.24 -0.95 -0.90
C LYS A 89 18.80 -0.52 -0.64
N LYS A 90 18.46 -0.31 0.64
CA LYS A 90 17.14 0.21 1.04
C LYS A 90 16.87 1.57 0.40
N GLU A 91 17.80 2.51 0.54
CA GLU A 91 17.67 3.87 -0.02
C GLU A 91 17.47 3.84 -1.54
N ARG A 92 18.19 2.96 -2.25
CA ARG A 92 18.05 2.79 -3.69
C ARG A 92 16.67 2.27 -4.09
N LEU A 93 16.16 1.26 -3.40
CA LEU A 93 14.82 0.69 -3.65
C LEU A 93 13.71 1.73 -3.37
N GLU A 94 13.84 2.51 -2.30
CA GLU A 94 12.93 3.61 -1.98
C GLU A 94 12.95 4.70 -3.06
N GLU A 95 14.12 5.06 -3.58
CA GLU A 95 14.26 6.04 -4.67
C GLU A 95 13.52 5.57 -5.94
N LEU A 96 13.69 4.29 -6.30
CA LEU A 96 13.00 3.69 -7.45
C LEU A 96 11.48 3.69 -7.27
N ASN A 97 10.99 3.38 -6.07
CA ASN A 97 9.56 3.42 -5.75
C ASN A 97 8.97 4.84 -5.82
N LYS A 98 9.69 5.85 -5.31
CA LYS A 98 9.24 7.25 -5.36
C LYS A 98 9.05 7.75 -6.78
N LYS A 99 9.98 7.39 -7.70
CA LYS A 99 9.90 7.76 -9.11
C LYS A 99 8.65 7.20 -9.81
N GLN A 100 8.16 6.05 -9.35
CA GLN A 100 7.06 5.32 -9.97
C GLN A 100 5.73 5.47 -9.22
N ARG A 101 5.64 6.29 -8.17
CA ARG A 101 4.38 6.54 -7.44
C ARG A 101 3.67 5.26 -7.01
N THR A 102 4.44 4.27 -6.55
CA THR A 102 3.92 2.93 -6.23
C THR A 102 2.90 2.91 -5.09
N GLY A 103 2.75 3.98 -4.30
CA GLY A 103 1.73 4.07 -3.24
C GLY A 103 0.30 3.83 -3.72
N ILE A 104 -0.09 4.34 -4.89
CA ILE A 104 -1.43 4.08 -5.44
C ILE A 104 -1.58 2.61 -5.83
N LEU A 105 -0.55 2.04 -6.47
CA LEU A 105 -0.54 0.62 -6.83
C LEU A 105 -0.66 -0.24 -5.57
N ARG A 106 0.13 0.02 -4.53
CA ARG A 106 0.07 -0.70 -3.26
C ARG A 106 -1.32 -0.62 -2.62
N GLY A 107 -1.97 0.55 -2.67
CA GLY A 107 -3.36 0.70 -2.22
C GLY A 107 -4.37 -0.15 -3.00
N ILE A 108 -4.16 -0.35 -4.30
CA ILE A 108 -4.97 -1.28 -5.11
C ILE A 108 -4.70 -2.73 -4.70
N GLU A 109 -3.43 -3.08 -4.52
CA GLU A 109 -3.00 -4.48 -4.34
C GLU A 109 -3.17 -5.01 -2.92
N LEU A 110 -3.09 -4.18 -1.88
CA LEU A 110 -3.25 -4.61 -0.49
C LEU A 110 -4.65 -5.14 -0.17
N GLU A 111 -5.64 -4.81 -1.00
CA GLU A 111 -7.06 -5.11 -0.77
C GLU A 111 -7.60 -4.60 0.59
N LEU A 112 -6.90 -3.63 1.18
CA LEU A 112 -7.16 -3.09 2.52
C LEU A 112 -7.08 -1.56 2.50
N PHE A 113 -7.48 -0.97 3.62
CA PHE A 113 -7.13 0.40 3.95
C PHE A 113 -5.61 0.58 3.94
N TYR A 114 -5.12 1.50 3.12
CA TYR A 114 -3.70 1.78 2.96
C TYR A 114 -3.46 3.28 2.90
N THR A 115 -2.40 3.74 3.57
CA THR A 115 -2.01 5.15 3.55
C THR A 115 -0.57 5.30 3.12
N PHE A 116 -0.28 6.38 2.40
CA PHE A 116 1.08 6.71 2.00
C PHE A 116 1.27 8.22 1.88
N LYS A 117 2.52 8.66 2.00
CA LYS A 117 2.91 10.07 1.95
C LYS A 117 3.57 10.41 0.62
N TYR A 118 3.27 11.58 0.07
CA TYR A 118 4.06 12.11 -1.04
C TYR A 118 5.34 12.76 -0.51
N GLU A 119 6.46 12.13 -0.84
CA GLU A 119 7.80 12.56 -0.40
C GLU A 119 8.56 13.36 -1.47
N GLY A 120 7.93 13.65 -2.61
CA GLY A 120 8.52 14.49 -3.64
C GLY A 120 8.66 15.96 -3.20
N THR A 121 9.25 16.78 -4.06
CA THR A 121 9.41 18.21 -3.83
C THR A 121 8.19 19.01 -4.31
N GLY A 122 8.06 20.26 -3.85
CA GLY A 122 7.02 21.21 -4.26
C GLY A 122 5.80 21.27 -3.33
N GLU A 123 4.72 21.90 -3.79
CA GLU A 123 3.49 22.15 -3.01
C GLU A 123 2.76 20.89 -2.55
N LYS A 124 3.04 19.74 -3.19
CA LYS A 124 2.46 18.44 -2.80
C LYS A 124 3.23 17.76 -1.68
N LYS A 125 4.40 18.30 -1.29
CA LYS A 125 5.29 17.68 -0.30
C LYS A 125 4.54 17.51 1.02
N GLY A 126 4.55 16.29 1.52
CA GLY A 126 3.93 15.97 2.80
C GLY A 126 2.44 15.67 2.75
N ARG A 127 1.79 15.77 1.57
CA ARG A 127 0.41 15.30 1.40
C ARG A 127 0.29 13.84 1.75
N GLN A 128 -0.75 13.52 2.49
CA GLN A 128 -1.10 12.16 2.85
C GLN A 128 -2.20 11.66 1.93
N TYR A 129 -2.07 10.41 1.49
CA TYR A 129 -3.01 9.73 0.63
C TYR A 129 -3.60 8.57 1.41
N ILE A 130 -4.91 8.42 1.30
CA ILE A 130 -5.70 7.37 1.93
C ILE A 130 -6.38 6.62 0.80
N THR A 131 -6.21 5.30 0.78
CA THR A 131 -6.77 4.42 -0.24
C THR A 131 -7.58 3.30 0.37
N ARG A 132 -8.71 2.97 -0.26
CA ARG A 132 -9.52 1.80 0.08
C ARG A 132 -10.15 1.21 -1.20
N PRO A 133 -10.01 -0.10 -1.44
CA PRO A 133 -10.79 -0.77 -2.48
C PRO A 133 -12.25 -0.83 -2.06
N VAL A 134 -13.15 -0.57 -2.99
CA VAL A 134 -14.60 -0.62 -2.77
C VAL A 134 -15.26 -1.24 -3.98
N THR A 135 -16.40 -1.90 -3.80
CA THR A 135 -17.18 -2.44 -4.92
C THR A 135 -18.47 -1.67 -5.05
N PHE A 136 -18.69 -1.04 -6.20
CA PHE A 136 -19.95 -0.35 -6.51
C PHE A 136 -20.63 -1.07 -7.67
N GLN A 137 -21.89 -1.48 -7.49
CA GLN A 137 -22.68 -2.15 -8.54
C GLN A 137 -21.99 -3.37 -9.18
N ASN A 138 -21.21 -4.13 -8.40
CA ASN A 138 -20.35 -5.25 -8.83
C ASN A 138 -19.09 -4.86 -9.61
N ASP A 139 -18.81 -3.57 -9.79
CA ASP A 139 -17.57 -3.08 -10.38
C ASP A 139 -16.56 -2.69 -9.28
N PRO A 140 -15.30 -3.17 -9.36
CA PRO A 140 -14.28 -2.81 -8.39
C PRO A 140 -13.74 -1.40 -8.68
N HIS A 141 -13.73 -0.58 -7.65
CA HIS A 141 -13.20 0.78 -7.65
C HIS A 141 -12.18 0.96 -6.52
N MET A 142 -11.42 2.05 -6.62
CA MET A 142 -10.51 2.47 -5.55
C MET A 142 -10.85 3.90 -5.17
N LEU A 143 -11.13 4.10 -3.89
CA LEU A 143 -11.28 5.43 -3.31
C LEU A 143 -9.90 5.95 -2.96
N LEU A 144 -9.63 7.20 -3.34
CA LEU A 144 -8.41 7.92 -3.03
C LEU A 144 -8.76 9.27 -2.44
N ILE A 145 -8.45 9.48 -1.17
CA ILE A 145 -8.55 10.77 -0.50
C ILE A 145 -7.15 11.34 -0.33
N THR A 146 -6.98 12.63 -0.62
CA THR A 146 -5.72 13.35 -0.38
C THR A 146 -5.95 14.40 0.70
N VAL A 147 -5.10 14.38 1.73
CA VAL A 147 -5.14 15.32 2.85
C VAL A 147 -3.88 16.19 2.81
N ASP A 148 -4.08 17.50 2.84
CA ASP A 148 -2.97 18.45 2.90
C ASP A 148 -2.27 18.39 4.27
N PRO A 149 -0.94 18.61 4.32
CA PRO A 149 -0.16 18.44 5.55
C PRO A 149 -0.63 19.33 6.70
N ASP A 150 -1.17 20.51 6.39
CA ASP A 150 -1.68 21.47 7.39
C ASP A 150 -2.96 21.00 8.09
N LEU A 151 -3.62 19.97 7.56
CA LEU A 151 -4.83 19.35 8.12
C LEU A 151 -4.53 18.06 8.88
N LEU A 152 -3.25 17.66 8.96
CA LEU A 152 -2.87 16.41 9.61
C LEU A 152 -2.86 16.56 11.13
N PRO A 153 -3.37 15.56 11.88
CA PRO A 153 -3.25 15.52 13.34
C PRO A 153 -1.80 15.49 13.82
N GLU A 154 -1.58 15.98 15.04
CA GLU A 154 -0.24 16.04 15.64
C GLU A 154 0.36 14.66 15.94
N THR A 155 -0.47 13.63 16.13
CA THR A 155 -0.03 12.27 16.46
C THR A 155 -0.48 11.26 15.41
N GLN A 156 0.36 10.24 15.19
CA GLN A 156 0.08 9.15 14.25
C GLN A 156 -1.17 8.34 14.64
N GLU A 157 -1.38 8.15 15.95
CA GLU A 157 -2.55 7.43 16.46
C GLU A 157 -3.86 8.15 16.13
N LEU A 158 -3.88 9.47 16.35
CA LEU A 158 -5.04 10.30 16.02
C LEU A 158 -5.27 10.39 14.51
N GLN A 159 -4.19 10.49 13.74
CA GLN A 159 -4.23 10.45 12.28
C GLN A 159 -4.87 9.15 11.76
N ASN A 160 -4.43 8.00 12.26
CA ASN A 160 -4.96 6.70 11.84
C ASN A 160 -6.46 6.58 12.15
N ALA A 161 -6.88 6.96 13.36
CA ALA A 161 -8.28 6.91 13.77
C ALA A 161 -9.17 7.81 12.89
N GLN A 162 -8.75 9.06 12.65
CA GLN A 162 -9.51 9.99 11.81
C GLN A 162 -9.60 9.55 10.35
N PHE A 163 -8.56 8.90 9.82
CA PHE A 163 -8.59 8.43 8.44
C PHE A 163 -9.50 7.20 8.27
N GLU A 164 -9.57 6.32 9.26
CA GLU A 164 -10.56 5.23 9.27
C GLU A 164 -11.98 5.81 9.31
N GLU A 165 -12.25 6.76 10.20
CA GLU A 165 -13.56 7.44 10.32
C GLU A 165 -13.96 8.15 9.01
N LEU A 166 -13.05 8.90 8.40
CA LEU A 166 -13.30 9.61 7.13
C LEU A 166 -13.65 8.65 5.99
N MET A 167 -13.02 7.47 5.96
CA MET A 167 -13.30 6.48 4.93
C MET A 167 -14.65 5.81 5.14
N ASP A 168 -15.00 5.49 6.38
CA ASP A 168 -16.30 4.90 6.72
C ASP A 168 -17.45 5.89 6.43
N GLU A 169 -17.27 7.18 6.75
CA GLU A 169 -18.22 8.23 6.41
C GLU A 169 -18.41 8.34 4.88
N PHE A 170 -17.31 8.35 4.12
CA PHE A 170 -17.38 8.46 2.66
C PHE A 170 -18.05 7.23 2.02
N GLU A 171 -17.78 6.03 2.53
CA GLU A 171 -18.44 4.80 2.08
C GLU A 171 -19.95 4.82 2.38
N SER A 172 -20.35 5.35 3.55
CA SER A 172 -21.76 5.53 3.90
C SER A 172 -22.47 6.47 2.94
N ILE A 173 -21.89 7.65 2.68
CA ILE A 173 -22.45 8.66 1.75
C ILE A 173 -22.65 8.07 0.36
N LEU A 174 -21.66 7.30 -0.14
CA LEU A 174 -21.76 6.65 -1.43
C LEU A 174 -22.86 5.59 -1.47
N SER A 175 -23.01 4.81 -0.40
CA SER A 175 -24.04 3.78 -0.29
C SER A 175 -25.45 4.38 -0.26
N GLU A 176 -25.68 5.43 0.53
CA GLU A 176 -26.97 6.14 0.60
C GLU A 176 -27.39 6.75 -0.74
N THR A 177 -26.42 7.30 -1.48
CA THR A 177 -26.66 7.90 -2.81
C THR A 177 -27.07 6.84 -3.83
N ILE A 178 -26.63 5.59 -3.67
CA ILE A 178 -26.99 4.50 -4.58
C ILE A 178 -28.42 3.99 -4.28
N GLU A 179 -28.76 3.80 -3.00
CA GLU A 179 -30.10 3.33 -2.60
C GLU A 179 -31.21 4.28 -3.08
N THR A 180 -30.96 5.59 -3.01
CA THR A 180 -31.88 6.61 -3.52
C THR A 180 -32.06 6.57 -5.04
N ASN A 181 -31.03 6.18 -5.81
CA ASN A 181 -31.10 6.11 -7.27
C ASN A 181 -31.70 4.80 -7.80
N THR A 182 -31.66 3.70 -7.04
CA THR A 182 -32.35 2.43 -7.40
C THR A 182 -33.82 2.39 -7.01
N SER A 183 -34.30 3.38 -6.25
CA SER A 183 -35.69 3.47 -5.76
C SER A 183 -36.60 4.36 -6.64
N LEU A 184 -36.14 4.74 -7.84
CA LEU A 184 -36.85 5.51 -8.87
C LEU A 184 -37.09 4.66 -10.12
#